data_AF-A0A923C9J2-F1
#
_entry.id   AF-A0A923C9J2-F1
#
_cell.length_a   1.000
_cell.length_b   1.000
_cell.length_c   1.000
_cell.angle_alpha   90.00
_cell.angle_beta   90.00
_cell.angle_gamma   90.00
#
_symmetry.space_group_name_H-M   'P 1'
#
loop_
_entity.id
_entity.type
_entity.pdbx_description
1 polymer ?
#
loop_
_entity_poly.entity_id
_entity_poly.type
_entity_poly.pdbx_seq_one_letter_code
_entity_poly.pdbx_strand_id
1 'polypeptide(L)' 'MSSKPPVSSPKNNDSAAPAGAGDAAEHKVSNFLRQAIEKDLEQGTYSQRRWGGSPGDAAHHEAGQPDPARIRTRFPPE' A
#
# COMPACT_ATOMS: atom_id res chain seq x y z
N MET A 1 -23.41 42.87 16.05
CA MET A 1 -22.91 41.99 17.13
C MET A 1 -21.80 41.14 16.55
N SER A 2 -20.57 41.48 16.91
CA SER A 2 -19.33 40.83 16.46
C SER A 2 -19.18 39.46 17.11
N SER A 3 -18.87 38.43 16.33
CA SER A 3 -17.97 37.33 16.74
C SER A 3 -17.72 36.37 15.56
N LYS A 4 -16.47 36.35 15.10
CA LYS A 4 -15.89 35.37 14.18
C LYS A 4 -15.15 34.33 15.06
N PRO A 5 -15.39 33.02 14.95
CA PRO A 5 -14.54 32.03 15.63
C PRO A 5 -13.24 31.79 14.84
N PRO A 6 -12.13 31.43 15.51
CA PRO A 6 -10.79 31.43 14.94
C PRO A 6 -10.50 30.23 14.03
N VAL A 7 -9.65 30.47 13.03
CA VAL A 7 -9.11 29.47 12.10
C VAL A 7 -8.16 28.52 12.84
N SER A 8 -8.38 27.20 12.71
CA SER A 8 -7.45 26.19 13.22
C SER A 8 -6.40 25.94 12.14
N SER A 9 -5.15 26.34 12.40
CA SER A 9 -4.01 26.06 11.52
C SER A 9 -3.37 24.70 11.87
N PRO A 10 -2.89 23.94 10.88
CA PRO A 10 -2.38 22.58 11.07
C PRO A 10 -1.00 22.62 11.73
N LYS A 11 -0.75 21.68 12.66
CA LYS A 11 0.59 21.44 13.20
C LYS A 11 1.23 20.30 12.39
N ASN A 12 1.99 20.67 11.36
CA ASN A 12 2.96 19.77 10.73
C ASN A 12 4.24 19.84 11.58
N ASN A 13 4.64 18.73 12.18
CA ASN A 13 5.96 18.61 12.81
C ASN A 13 6.91 18.04 11.77
N ASP A 14 7.75 18.93 11.23
CA ASP A 14 8.93 18.55 10.47
C ASP A 14 10.05 18.05 11.40
N SER A 15 10.74 17.02 10.91
CA SER A 15 12.15 16.70 11.16
C SER A 15 12.55 16.02 12.48
N ALA A 16 12.77 14.71 12.37
CA ALA A 16 13.98 14.09 12.93
C ALA A 16 14.35 12.85 12.08
N ALA A 17 15.43 12.96 11.30
CA ALA A 17 16.22 11.83 10.80
C ALA A 17 17.58 11.85 11.53
N PRO A 18 18.46 10.84 11.42
CA PRO A 18 18.28 9.39 11.31
C PRO A 18 19.14 8.63 12.36
N ALA A 19 18.69 7.48 12.85
CA ALA A 19 19.55 6.50 13.53
C ALA A 19 18.80 5.16 13.45
N GLY A 20 19.32 4.11 12.85
CA GLY A 20 20.60 3.50 13.17
C GLY A 20 20.25 2.05 13.52
N ALA A 21 20.80 1.11 12.77
CA ALA A 21 20.49 -0.31 12.84
C ALA A 21 20.47 -0.83 14.28
N GLY A 22 19.37 -1.49 14.64
CA GLY A 22 19.22 -2.21 15.89
C GLY A 22 18.31 -3.39 15.61
N ASP A 23 18.93 -4.55 15.41
CA ASP A 23 18.33 -5.87 15.37
C ASP A 23 17.49 -6.08 16.65
N ALA A 24 16.22 -5.69 16.60
CA ALA A 24 15.24 -6.14 17.55
C ALA A 24 14.62 -7.39 16.94
N ALA A 25 15.00 -8.55 17.46
CA ALA A 25 14.21 -9.77 17.35
C ALA A 25 12.86 -9.52 18.05
N GLU A 26 12.01 -8.73 17.41
CA GLU A 26 10.73 -8.22 17.87
C GLU A 26 9.66 -9.22 17.43
N HIS A 27 8.98 -9.83 18.41
CA HIS A 27 7.74 -10.61 18.29
C HIS A 27 7.39 -11.04 16.85
N LYS A 28 7.87 -12.21 16.43
CA LYS A 28 7.55 -12.76 15.11
C LYS A 28 6.10 -13.22 15.09
N VAL A 29 5.17 -12.26 15.01
CA VAL A 29 3.82 -12.47 14.52
C VAL A 29 4.02 -12.95 13.08
N SER A 30 4.10 -14.26 12.90
CA SER A 30 4.27 -14.88 11.59
C SER A 30 3.05 -14.55 10.77
N ASN A 31 3.18 -13.56 9.87
CA ASN A 31 2.12 -13.22 8.95
C ASN A 31 2.22 -14.17 7.75
N PHE A 32 1.40 -15.22 7.74
CA PHE A 32 1.38 -16.23 6.68
C PHE A 32 1.25 -15.61 5.28
N LEU A 33 0.60 -14.45 5.15
CA LEU A 33 0.45 -13.73 3.89
C LEU A 33 1.80 -13.37 3.29
N ARG A 34 2.81 -13.02 4.10
CA ARG A 34 4.15 -12.67 3.58
C ARG A 34 4.78 -13.88 2.87
N GLN A 35 4.74 -15.04 3.50
CA GLN A 35 5.31 -16.27 2.94
C GLN A 35 4.56 -16.72 1.68
N ALA A 36 3.23 -16.61 1.67
CA ALA A 36 2.43 -16.92 0.49
C ALA A 36 2.74 -15.97 -0.68
N ILE A 37 2.84 -14.67 -0.40
CA ILE A 37 3.19 -13.65 -1.40
C ILE A 37 4.59 -13.90 -1.96
N GLU A 38 5.57 -14.20 -1.11
CA GLU A 38 6.95 -14.51 -1.54
C GLU A 38 6.97 -15.70 -2.50
N LYS A 39 6.31 -16.80 -2.13
CA LYS A 39 6.19 -17.98 -2.99
C LYS A 39 5.50 -17.66 -4.32
N ASP A 40 4.40 -16.91 -4.30
CA ASP A 40 3.67 -16.54 -5.52
C ASP A 40 4.48 -15.62 -6.44
N LEU A 41 5.30 -14.74 -5.86
CA LEU A 41 6.22 -13.88 -6.61
C LEU A 41 7.36 -14.67 -7.25
N GLU A 42 7.91 -15.66 -6.56
CA GLU A 42 8.92 -16.57 -7.10
C GLU A 42 8.36 -17.45 -8.22
N GLN A 43 7.12 -17.92 -8.07
CA GLN A 43 6.42 -18.73 -9.06
C GLN A 43 5.89 -17.90 -10.24
N GLY A 44 5.83 -16.58 -10.10
CA GLY A 44 5.23 -15.69 -11.11
C GLY A 44 3.73 -15.94 -11.32
N THR A 45 3.03 -16.45 -10.31
CA THR A 45 1.62 -16.89 -10.38
C THR A 45 0.71 -15.82 -10.98
N TYR A 46 0.99 -14.54 -10.69
CA TYR A 46 0.19 -13.40 -11.14
C TYR A 46 0.90 -12.50 -12.16
N SER A 47 2.02 -12.91 -12.75
CA SER A 47 2.81 -12.08 -13.67
C SER A 47 2.06 -11.69 -14.94
N GLN A 48 1.06 -12.47 -15.36
CA GLN A 48 0.24 -12.20 -16.54
C GLN A 48 -1.07 -11.47 -16.21
N ARG A 49 -1.33 -11.22 -14.93
CA ARG A 49 -2.59 -10.60 -14.49
C ARG A 49 -2.61 -9.13 -14.94
N ARG A 50 -3.77 -8.72 -15.46
CA ARG A 50 -4.00 -7.36 -15.94
C ARG A 50 -4.83 -6.56 -14.94
N TRP A 51 -4.62 -5.26 -14.95
CA TRP A 51 -5.34 -4.31 -14.10
C TRP A 51 -5.91 -3.18 -14.96
N GLY A 52 -7.23 -3.01 -14.91
CA GLY A 52 -7.99 -2.01 -15.67
C GLY A 52 -7.85 -0.56 -15.19
N GLY A 53 -7.11 -0.31 -14.10
CA GLY A 53 -6.90 1.04 -13.54
C GLY A 53 -7.84 1.36 -12.37
N SER A 54 -9.09 0.92 -12.42
CA SER A 54 -10.13 1.14 -11.41
C SER A 54 -10.80 -0.17 -10.98
N PRO A 55 -11.51 -0.21 -9.84
CA PRO A 55 -12.39 -1.33 -9.50
C PRO A 55 -13.40 -1.61 -10.61
N GLY A 56 -13.55 -2.87 -11.00
CA GLY A 56 -14.45 -3.28 -12.07
C GLY A 56 -14.56 -4.81 -12.14
N ASP A 57 -15.21 -5.31 -13.17
CA ASP A 57 -15.38 -6.74 -13.39
C ASP A 57 -14.17 -7.37 -14.12
N ALA A 58 -14.27 -8.67 -14.42
CA ALA A 58 -13.21 -9.39 -15.13
C ALA A 58 -12.92 -8.79 -16.50
N ALA A 59 -13.94 -8.43 -17.28
CA ALA A 59 -13.79 -7.87 -18.63
C ALA A 59 -13.06 -6.51 -18.58
N HIS A 60 -13.38 -5.66 -17.60
CA HIS A 60 -12.68 -4.41 -17.36
C HIS A 60 -11.18 -4.63 -17.09
N HIS A 61 -10.84 -5.63 -16.27
CA HIS A 61 -9.44 -5.94 -15.97
C HIS A 61 -8.70 -6.63 -17.12
N GLU A 62 -9.36 -7.49 -17.90
CA GLU A 62 -8.79 -8.14 -19.08
C GLU A 62 -8.41 -7.15 -20.19
N ALA A 63 -9.23 -6.10 -20.36
CA ALA A 63 -8.96 -4.99 -21.27
C ALA A 63 -7.84 -4.04 -20.75
N GLY A 64 -7.44 -4.19 -19.49
CA GLY A 64 -6.40 -3.39 -18.86
C GLY A 64 -4.98 -3.74 -19.30
N GLN A 65 -4.02 -2.95 -18.84
CA GLN A 65 -2.60 -3.23 -19.03
C GLN A 65 -2.10 -4.27 -18.03
N PRO A 66 -0.96 -4.95 -18.29
CA PRO A 66 -0.29 -5.76 -17.28
C PRO A 66 -0.10 -4.97 -15.99
N ASP A 67 -0.42 -5.56 -14.84
CA ASP A 67 -0.35 -4.84 -13.57
C ASP A 67 1.11 -4.42 -13.27
N PRO A 68 1.42 -3.12 -13.18
CA PRO A 68 2.77 -2.68 -12.84
C PRO A 68 3.14 -3.01 -11.38
N ALA A 69 2.15 -3.20 -10.50
CA ALA A 69 2.37 -3.53 -9.11
C ALA A 69 2.58 -5.05 -8.95
N ARG A 70 3.73 -5.44 -8.40
CA ARG A 70 4.03 -6.85 -8.06
C ARG A 70 3.09 -7.38 -6.97
N ILE A 71 2.72 -6.53 -6.01
CA ILE A 71 1.81 -6.86 -4.90
C ILE A 71 0.90 -5.67 -4.61
N ARG A 72 -0.36 -5.94 -4.27
CA ARG A 72 -1.34 -4.92 -3.85
C ARG A 72 -1.75 -5.18 -2.41
N THR A 73 -1.12 -4.44 -1.49
CA THR A 73 -1.38 -4.55 -0.04
C THR A 73 -2.44 -3.56 0.45
N ARG A 74 -2.97 -2.74 -0.47
CA ARG A 74 -4.01 -1.76 -0.21
C ARG A 74 -4.94 -1.65 -1.41
N PHE A 75 -6.19 -1.30 -1.15
CA PHE A 75 -7.08 -0.84 -2.19
C PHE A 75 -6.61 0.54 -2.68
N PRO A 76 -6.71 0.84 -3.98
CA PRO A 76 -6.45 2.18 -4.48
C PRO A 76 -7.37 3.18 -3.75
N PRO A 77 -6.87 4.40 -3.42
CA PRO A 77 -7.72 5.44 -2.88
C PRO A 77 -8.83 5.79 -3.88
N GLU A 78 -10.04 6.06 -3.35
CA GLU A 78 -11.23 6.51 -4.10
C GLU A 78 -10.99 7.84 -4.83
#